data_AF-A0A2T5J4C4-F1
#
_entry.id   AF-A0A2T5J4C4-F1
#
_cell.length_a   1.000
_cell.length_b   1.000
_cell.length_c   1.000
_cell.angle_alpha   90.00
_cell.angle_beta   90.00
_cell.angle_gamma   90.00
#
_symmetry.space_group_name_H-M   'P 1'
#
loop_
_entity.id
_entity.type
_entity.pdbx_description
1 polymer ?
#
loop_
_entity_poly.entity_id
_entity_poly.type
_entity_poly.pdbx_seq_one_letter_code
_entity_poly.pdbx_strand_id
1 'polypeptide(L)'
;MVISAIIKEQVIYITAHAEQSYTGTYLADKGDVEVNIDAGIYGQELTKETLTNICAYIEATVHGRDHDLVIDFEGVRDVQINQRPLIVKLKSLVRHLVLTNIGLPIVKRLEVDIYVNNALMDDAYPVFHVSDQAPALELVPLDELFYKKFVQLLQAHTIDNGTQEAFHHHSPIYLPKFVDIKGMAVADQPFFLYVIYRLALQMLAKAEWSSGDEKPILFCQNMNGALIATVLSGFLKWDLLSMDHIGPVNKVYSNIGSKIKSDARYIVVADMVCLGTEVRICQNIINYSGGQYIGHVSIVKVDTLRPGDQAKDALSVFHISRENNPIDYQILTALNNLL
;
A
#
# COMPACT_ATOMS: atom_id res chain seq x y z
N MET A 1 -11.94 8.72 7.61
CA MET A 1 -10.71 8.94 6.82
C MET A 1 -10.86 8.14 5.53
N VAL A 2 -10.34 8.66 4.41
CA VAL A 2 -10.28 7.95 3.12
C VAL A 2 -8.81 7.85 2.74
N ILE A 3 -8.29 6.64 2.50
CA ILE A 3 -6.84 6.40 2.38
C ILE A 3 -6.31 6.51 0.94
N SER A 4 -7.14 6.15 -0.04
CA SER A 4 -6.78 6.05 -1.46
C SER A 4 -7.11 7.30 -2.27
N ALA A 5 -7.63 8.35 -1.64
CA ALA A 5 -8.00 9.59 -2.33
C ALA A 5 -6.78 10.25 -2.98
N ILE A 6 -6.83 10.43 -4.30
CA ILE A 6 -5.86 11.20 -5.07
C ILE A 6 -6.62 12.27 -5.86
N ILE A 7 -6.21 13.53 -5.70
CA ILE A 7 -6.82 14.66 -6.40
C ILE A 7 -5.90 15.07 -7.55
N LYS A 8 -6.42 15.08 -8.78
CA LYS A 8 -5.78 15.66 -9.96
C LYS A 8 -6.72 16.71 -10.54
N GLU A 9 -6.29 17.97 -10.48
CA GLU A 9 -7.11 19.12 -10.89
C GLU A 9 -8.45 19.13 -10.14
N GLN A 10 -9.58 19.03 -10.83
CA GLN A 10 -10.93 18.99 -10.24
C GLN A 10 -11.50 17.57 -10.17
N VAL A 11 -10.67 16.54 -10.27
CA VAL A 11 -11.11 15.13 -10.25
C VAL A 11 -10.53 14.43 -9.02
N ILE A 12 -11.41 13.81 -8.24
CA ILE A 12 -11.06 13.00 -7.07
C ILE A 12 -11.16 11.53 -7.46
N TYR A 13 -10.09 10.78 -7.25
CA TYR A 13 -9.99 9.36 -7.53
C TYR A 13 -9.92 8.57 -6.22
N ILE A 14 -10.75 7.53 -6.07
CA ILE A 14 -10.81 6.69 -4.87
C ILE A 14 -10.88 5.21 -5.30
N THR A 15 -10.17 4.33 -4.61
CA THR A 15 -10.28 2.87 -4.77
C THR A 15 -11.17 2.28 -3.68
N ALA A 16 -12.38 1.82 -4.04
CA ALA A 16 -13.37 1.33 -3.08
C ALA A 16 -12.87 0.13 -2.27
N HIS A 17 -12.14 -0.82 -2.88
CA HIS A 17 -11.59 -1.96 -2.16
C HIS A 17 -10.51 -1.56 -1.14
N ALA A 18 -9.72 -0.51 -1.41
CA ALA A 18 -8.76 0.01 -0.44
C ALA A 18 -9.50 0.60 0.77
N GLU A 19 -10.56 1.39 0.54
CA GLU A 19 -11.37 1.95 1.61
C GLU A 19 -12.12 0.89 2.41
N GLN A 20 -12.63 -0.15 1.75
CA GLN A 20 -13.29 -1.27 2.40
C GLN A 20 -12.30 -2.07 3.25
N SER A 21 -11.11 -2.37 2.71
CA SER A 21 -10.04 -3.06 3.43
C SER A 21 -9.64 -2.30 4.69
N TYR A 22 -9.52 -0.97 4.59
CA TYR A 22 -9.21 -0.11 5.73
C TYR A 22 -10.35 -0.06 6.75
N THR A 23 -11.57 0.19 6.28
CA THR A 23 -12.77 0.28 7.15
C THR A 23 -12.97 -1.02 7.92
N GLY A 24 -13.00 -2.17 7.22
CA GLY A 24 -13.19 -3.48 7.85
C GLY A 24 -12.09 -3.83 8.86
N THR A 25 -10.86 -3.34 8.65
CA THR A 25 -9.73 -3.63 9.54
C THR A 25 -9.67 -2.74 10.78
N TYR A 26 -9.93 -1.45 10.62
CA TYR A 26 -9.57 -0.44 11.62
C TYR A 26 -10.75 0.39 12.13
N LEU A 27 -11.87 0.44 11.40
CA LEU A 27 -12.99 1.32 11.74
C LEU A 27 -14.25 0.54 12.16
N ALA A 28 -14.51 -0.61 11.53
CA ALA A 28 -15.68 -1.41 11.81
C ALA A 28 -15.71 -1.87 13.27
N ASP A 29 -16.89 -1.74 13.90
CA ASP A 29 -17.10 -2.12 15.29
C ASP A 29 -16.85 -3.62 15.47
N LYS A 30 -15.85 -3.97 16.28
CA LYS A 30 -15.49 -5.37 16.61
C LYS A 30 -16.46 -5.98 17.63
N GLY A 31 -17.53 -5.26 17.98
CA GLY A 31 -18.43 -5.56 19.10
C GLY A 31 -19.36 -6.75 18.90
N ASP A 32 -19.56 -7.24 17.68
CA ASP A 32 -20.37 -8.44 17.42
C ASP A 32 -19.48 -9.60 16.95
N VAL A 33 -19.24 -10.56 17.85
CA VAL A 33 -18.32 -11.70 17.64
C VAL A 33 -18.77 -12.58 16.47
N GLU A 34 -20.06 -12.54 16.12
CA GLU A 34 -20.64 -13.31 15.01
C GLU A 34 -20.59 -12.60 13.65
N VAL A 35 -20.37 -11.28 13.63
CA VAL A 35 -20.30 -10.45 12.41
C VAL A 35 -18.89 -9.87 12.29
N ASN A 36 -17.90 -10.74 12.19
CA ASN A 36 -16.52 -10.29 12.03
C ASN A 36 -16.31 -9.78 10.59
N ILE A 37 -16.52 -8.48 10.38
CA ILE A 37 -16.27 -7.76 9.10
C ILE A 37 -14.75 -7.66 8.84
N ASP A 38 -13.91 -8.11 9.78
CA ASP A 38 -12.47 -7.97 9.75
C ASP A 38 -11.79 -8.98 8.79
N ALA A 39 -12.02 -8.81 7.50
CA ALA A 39 -11.44 -9.63 6.44
C ALA A 39 -10.16 -9.02 5.82
N GLY A 40 -9.74 -7.82 6.23
CA GLY A 40 -8.59 -7.14 5.62
C GLY A 40 -8.74 -6.98 4.11
N ILE A 41 -7.69 -7.30 3.34
CA ILE A 41 -7.71 -7.24 1.87
C ILE A 41 -8.50 -8.38 1.21
N TYR A 42 -9.04 -9.32 1.99
CA TYR A 42 -9.94 -10.35 1.47
C TYR A 42 -11.41 -9.90 1.49
N GLY A 43 -11.70 -8.74 2.08
CA GLY A 43 -13.05 -8.17 2.16
C GLY A 43 -13.50 -7.62 0.81
N GLN A 44 -14.36 -8.37 0.11
CA GLN A 44 -14.88 -8.01 -1.21
C GLN A 44 -16.31 -7.43 -1.19
N GLU A 45 -16.96 -7.40 -0.04
CA GLU A 45 -18.25 -6.74 0.15
C GLU A 45 -18.01 -5.31 0.64
N LEU A 46 -18.46 -4.33 -0.13
CA LEU A 46 -18.41 -2.93 0.28
C LEU A 46 -19.49 -2.69 1.34
N THR A 47 -19.11 -2.06 2.44
CA THR A 47 -19.99 -1.81 3.58
C THR A 47 -20.62 -0.43 3.54
N LYS A 48 -21.73 -0.27 4.27
CA LYS A 48 -22.39 1.03 4.44
C LYS A 48 -21.44 2.03 5.09
N GLU A 49 -20.65 1.60 6.07
CA GLU A 49 -19.69 2.45 6.78
C GLU A 49 -18.63 3.02 5.84
N THR A 50 -18.08 2.20 4.94
CA THR A 50 -17.11 2.67 3.94
C THR A 50 -17.70 3.76 3.05
N LEU A 51 -18.90 3.56 2.51
CA LEU A 51 -19.57 4.58 1.70
C LEU A 51 -19.94 5.84 2.50
N THR A 52 -20.29 5.70 3.77
CA THR A 52 -20.51 6.84 4.67
C THR A 52 -19.22 7.64 4.89
N ASN A 53 -18.09 6.96 5.07
CA ASN A 53 -16.78 7.60 5.21
C ASN A 53 -16.37 8.34 3.94
N ILE A 54 -16.63 7.76 2.76
CA ILE A 54 -16.41 8.42 1.47
C ILE A 54 -17.32 9.65 1.35
N CYS A 55 -18.62 9.55 1.65
CA CYS A 55 -19.53 10.70 1.64
C CYS A 55 -19.00 11.85 2.51
N ALA A 56 -18.61 11.55 3.75
CA ALA A 56 -18.13 12.56 4.69
C ALA A 56 -16.82 13.21 4.20
N TYR A 57 -15.92 12.43 3.60
CA TYR A 57 -14.70 12.96 2.99
C TYR A 57 -15.00 13.92 1.84
N ILE A 58 -15.92 13.54 0.95
CA ILE A 58 -16.32 14.39 -0.19
C ILE A 58 -17.00 15.67 0.30
N GLU A 59 -17.90 15.60 1.28
CA GLU A 59 -18.53 16.78 1.90
C GLU A 59 -17.52 17.75 2.52
N ALA A 60 -16.44 17.23 3.11
CA ALA A 60 -15.39 18.05 3.71
C ALA A 60 -14.40 18.62 2.69
N THR A 61 -14.24 17.96 1.53
CA THR A 61 -13.22 18.29 0.52
C THR A 61 -13.77 19.18 -0.59
N VAL A 62 -15.03 18.98 -0.97
CA VAL A 62 -15.67 19.63 -2.12
C VAL A 62 -16.55 20.77 -1.63
N HIS A 63 -16.39 21.96 -2.21
CA HIS A 63 -17.22 23.13 -1.90
C HIS A 63 -18.25 23.37 -3.01
N GLY A 64 -19.42 22.74 -2.87
CA GLY A 64 -20.47 22.76 -3.89
C GLY A 64 -20.37 21.54 -4.81
N ARG A 65 -20.60 21.72 -6.13
CA ARG A 65 -20.49 20.65 -7.14
C ARG A 65 -19.39 20.98 -8.16
N ASP A 66 -18.22 21.36 -7.66
CA ASP A 66 -17.08 21.81 -8.46
C ASP A 66 -16.08 20.69 -8.78
N HIS A 67 -16.21 19.51 -8.21
CA HIS A 67 -15.34 18.36 -8.47
C HIS A 67 -16.08 17.21 -9.16
N ASP A 68 -15.36 16.47 -9.99
CA ASP A 68 -15.74 15.14 -10.47
C ASP A 68 -15.21 14.08 -9.51
N LEU A 69 -15.94 12.97 -9.37
CA LEU A 69 -15.56 11.85 -8.52
C LEU A 69 -15.54 10.56 -9.32
N VAL A 70 -14.38 9.91 -9.28
CA VAL A 70 -14.14 8.58 -9.85
C VAL A 70 -13.94 7.61 -8.69
N ILE A 71 -14.82 6.62 -8.59
CA ILE A 71 -14.69 5.53 -7.62
C ILE A 71 -14.43 4.24 -8.38
N ASP A 72 -13.27 3.65 -8.14
CA ASP A 72 -12.90 2.39 -8.72
C ASP A 72 -13.38 1.22 -7.85
N PHE A 73 -14.11 0.30 -8.48
CA PHE A 73 -14.71 -0.88 -7.85
C PHE A 73 -13.87 -2.15 -8.08
N GLU A 74 -12.65 -2.05 -8.60
CA GLU A 74 -11.78 -3.20 -8.75
C GLU A 74 -11.57 -3.88 -7.38
N GLY A 75 -11.77 -5.20 -7.34
CA GLY A 75 -11.71 -6.00 -6.11
C GLY A 75 -13.00 -6.03 -5.28
N VAL A 76 -13.99 -5.17 -5.55
CA VAL A 76 -15.31 -5.22 -4.93
C VAL A 76 -16.22 -6.17 -5.72
N ARG A 77 -16.82 -7.13 -5.04
CA ARG A 77 -17.72 -8.12 -5.65
C ARG A 77 -19.16 -7.99 -5.19
N ASP A 78 -19.38 -7.38 -4.03
CA ASP A 78 -20.72 -7.26 -3.49
C ASP A 78 -21.00 -5.95 -2.74
N VAL A 79 -22.28 -5.64 -2.61
CA VAL A 79 -22.87 -4.47 -1.96
C VAL A 79 -24.21 -4.85 -1.33
N GLN A 80 -24.78 -3.97 -0.52
CA GLN A 80 -26.13 -4.15 0.03
C GLN A 80 -27.09 -3.09 -0.53
N ILE A 81 -28.35 -3.45 -0.75
CA ILE A 81 -29.36 -2.52 -1.33
C ILE A 81 -29.56 -1.25 -0.49
N ASN A 82 -29.41 -1.36 0.84
CA ASN A 82 -29.49 -0.25 1.78
C ASN A 82 -28.37 0.80 1.61
N GLN A 83 -27.39 0.56 0.73
CA GLN A 83 -26.31 1.48 0.38
C GLN A 83 -26.66 2.39 -0.81
N ARG A 84 -27.71 2.07 -1.59
CA ARG A 84 -28.21 2.90 -2.70
C ARG A 84 -28.35 4.40 -2.32
N PRO A 85 -28.92 4.76 -1.15
CA PRO A 85 -29.03 6.17 -0.76
C PRO A 85 -27.68 6.91 -0.66
N LEU A 86 -26.59 6.20 -0.35
CA LEU A 86 -25.25 6.80 -0.26
C LEU A 86 -24.67 7.08 -1.66
N ILE A 87 -24.92 6.21 -2.64
CA ILE A 87 -24.54 6.46 -4.04
C ILE A 87 -25.30 7.67 -4.59
N VAL A 88 -26.61 7.77 -4.30
CA VAL A 88 -27.42 8.94 -4.68
C VAL A 88 -26.90 10.20 -3.99
N LYS A 89 -26.52 10.11 -2.71
CA LYS A 89 -25.90 11.22 -1.97
C LYS A 89 -24.61 11.66 -2.64
N LEU A 90 -23.68 10.75 -2.95
CA LEU A 90 -22.43 11.08 -3.64
C LEU A 90 -22.68 11.80 -4.97
N LYS A 91 -23.61 11.30 -5.79
CA LYS A 91 -24.02 11.96 -7.04
C LYS A 91 -24.48 13.40 -6.83
N SER A 92 -25.17 13.70 -5.73
CA SER A 92 -25.63 15.06 -5.41
C SER A 92 -24.53 16.01 -4.97
N LEU A 93 -23.41 15.48 -4.45
CA LEU A 93 -22.29 16.26 -3.92
C LEU A 93 -21.27 16.65 -4.99
N VAL A 94 -21.26 15.98 -6.13
CA VAL A 94 -20.21 16.14 -7.16
C VAL A 94 -20.82 16.56 -8.48
N ARG A 95 -20.00 17.13 -9.37
CA ARG A 95 -20.39 17.51 -10.73
C ARG A 95 -20.78 16.27 -11.53
N HIS A 96 -19.86 15.32 -11.65
CA HIS A 96 -20.11 14.00 -12.22
C HIS A 96 -19.60 12.88 -11.28
N LEU A 97 -20.37 11.80 -11.18
CA LEU A 97 -19.99 10.58 -10.49
C LEU A 97 -19.76 9.47 -11.52
N VAL A 98 -18.55 8.93 -11.53
CA VAL A 98 -18.11 7.83 -12.40
C VAL A 98 -17.67 6.67 -11.54
N LEU A 99 -18.18 5.47 -11.84
CA LEU A 99 -17.78 4.23 -11.20
C LEU A 99 -16.98 3.41 -12.22
N THR A 100 -15.72 3.11 -11.96
CA THR A 100 -14.89 2.28 -12.85
C THR A 100 -14.84 0.85 -12.36
N ASN A 101 -14.68 -0.09 -13.29
CA ASN A 101 -14.56 -1.53 -13.00
C ASN A 101 -15.70 -2.10 -12.13
N ILE A 102 -16.93 -1.58 -12.29
CA ILE A 102 -18.08 -1.98 -11.48
C ILE A 102 -18.81 -3.16 -12.09
N GLY A 103 -18.97 -4.24 -11.31
CA GLY A 103 -19.69 -5.44 -11.76
C GLY A 103 -21.19 -5.20 -12.00
N LEU A 104 -21.75 -5.85 -13.03
CA LEU A 104 -23.20 -5.86 -13.29
C LEU A 104 -24.05 -6.29 -12.08
N PRO A 105 -23.64 -7.29 -11.26
CA PRO A 105 -24.39 -7.66 -10.05
C PRO A 105 -24.51 -6.50 -9.05
N ILE A 106 -23.45 -5.69 -8.90
CA ILE A 106 -23.42 -4.53 -8.01
C ILE A 106 -24.38 -3.45 -8.51
N VAL A 107 -24.34 -3.12 -9.80
CA VAL A 107 -25.24 -2.14 -10.43
C VAL A 107 -26.70 -2.55 -10.26
N LYS A 108 -27.02 -3.82 -10.54
CA LYS A 108 -28.38 -4.37 -10.37
C LYS A 108 -28.85 -4.28 -8.92
N ARG A 109 -27.99 -4.62 -7.96
CA ARG A 109 -28.35 -4.65 -6.54
C ARG A 109 -28.52 -3.25 -5.93
N LEU A 110 -27.72 -2.28 -6.38
CA LEU A 110 -27.89 -0.88 -5.98
C LEU A 110 -29.07 -0.21 -6.68
N GLU A 111 -29.70 -0.87 -7.67
CA GLU A 111 -30.78 -0.30 -8.49
C GLU A 111 -30.42 1.09 -9.03
N VAL A 112 -29.17 1.23 -9.48
CA VAL A 112 -28.72 2.44 -10.16
C VAL A 112 -29.25 2.37 -11.59
N ASP A 113 -29.88 3.43 -12.06
CA ASP A 113 -30.46 3.48 -13.41
C ASP A 113 -29.37 3.16 -14.45
N ILE A 114 -29.68 2.25 -15.37
CA ILE A 114 -28.77 1.91 -16.47
C ILE A 114 -28.98 2.95 -17.58
N TYR A 115 -28.01 3.84 -17.72
CA TYR A 115 -28.00 4.88 -18.75
C TYR A 115 -27.40 4.37 -20.07
N VAL A 116 -27.84 4.93 -21.21
CA VAL A 116 -27.46 4.48 -22.57
C VAL A 116 -25.94 4.56 -22.83
N ASN A 117 -25.23 5.43 -22.11
CA ASN A 117 -23.80 5.68 -22.34
C ASN A 117 -22.87 4.67 -21.65
N ASN A 118 -23.41 3.68 -20.94
CA ASN A 118 -22.61 2.72 -20.19
C ASN A 118 -22.46 1.42 -20.98
N ALA A 119 -21.27 1.17 -21.51
CA ALA A 119 -20.96 -0.06 -22.23
C ALA A 119 -20.59 -1.19 -21.24
N LEU A 120 -21.34 -2.28 -21.29
CA LEU A 120 -21.02 -3.50 -20.55
C LEU A 120 -19.97 -4.30 -21.34
N MET A 121 -18.90 -4.72 -20.66
CA MET A 121 -17.89 -5.64 -21.20
C MET A 121 -17.84 -6.87 -20.29
N ASP A 122 -18.16 -8.03 -20.85
CA ASP A 122 -18.40 -9.27 -20.12
C ASP A 122 -19.47 -9.07 -19.03
N ASP A 123 -19.07 -9.04 -17.75
CA ASP A 123 -19.94 -8.88 -16.58
C ASP A 123 -19.63 -7.61 -15.77
N ALA A 124 -18.86 -6.67 -16.32
CA ALA A 124 -18.50 -5.42 -15.66
C ALA A 124 -18.59 -4.21 -16.61
N TYR A 125 -18.78 -3.03 -16.02
CA TYR A 125 -18.66 -1.76 -16.71
C TYR A 125 -17.26 -1.21 -16.42
N PRO A 126 -16.37 -1.12 -17.43
CA PRO A 126 -15.07 -0.47 -17.24
C PRO A 126 -15.23 0.98 -16.81
N VAL A 127 -16.25 1.66 -17.36
CA VAL A 127 -16.66 3.01 -17.00
C VAL A 127 -18.18 3.06 -16.93
N PHE A 128 -18.73 3.44 -15.78
CA PHE A 128 -20.15 3.62 -15.54
C PHE A 128 -20.43 5.04 -15.06
N HIS A 129 -21.05 5.85 -15.91
CA HIS A 129 -21.52 7.18 -15.56
C HIS A 129 -22.84 7.08 -14.83
N VAL A 130 -22.93 7.67 -13.64
CA VAL A 130 -24.18 7.73 -12.87
C VAL A 130 -25.05 8.92 -13.35
N SER A 131 -25.19 9.09 -14.66
CA SER A 131 -25.97 10.15 -15.30
C SER A 131 -26.33 9.80 -16.76
N ASP A 132 -27.41 10.41 -17.25
CA ASP A 132 -27.83 10.31 -18.66
C ASP A 132 -26.83 10.96 -19.65
N GLN A 133 -25.94 11.82 -19.14
CA GLN A 133 -24.90 12.47 -19.92
C GLN A 133 -23.56 11.81 -19.62
N ALA A 134 -22.84 11.42 -20.68
CA ALA A 134 -21.43 11.06 -20.58
C ALA A 134 -20.60 12.35 -20.58
N PRO A 135 -20.01 12.75 -19.45
CA PRO A 135 -19.11 13.90 -19.44
C PRO A 135 -17.89 13.61 -20.32
N ALA A 136 -17.36 14.65 -20.96
CA ALA A 136 -16.03 14.62 -21.55
C ALA A 136 -14.97 14.64 -20.44
N LEU A 137 -14.89 13.56 -19.67
CA LEU A 137 -13.91 13.36 -18.60
C LEU A 137 -12.80 12.44 -19.12
N GLU A 138 -11.57 12.95 -19.16
CA GLU A 138 -10.40 12.14 -19.46
C GLU A 138 -9.96 11.40 -18.20
N LEU A 139 -10.24 10.10 -18.14
CA LEU A 139 -9.85 9.25 -17.02
C LEU A 139 -8.36 8.94 -17.08
N VAL A 140 -7.67 9.15 -15.96
CA VAL A 140 -6.25 8.83 -15.82
C VAL A 140 -6.12 7.49 -15.08
N PRO A 141 -5.28 6.56 -15.55
CA PRO A 141 -5.06 5.30 -14.83
C PRO A 141 -4.62 5.53 -13.38
N LEU A 142 -5.26 4.84 -12.44
CA LEU A 142 -4.96 4.97 -11.01
C LEU A 142 -3.50 4.66 -10.68
N ASP A 143 -2.89 3.71 -11.39
CA ASP A 143 -1.48 3.37 -11.21
C ASP A 143 -0.53 4.52 -11.54
N GLU A 144 -0.85 5.29 -12.58
CA GLU A 144 -0.09 6.48 -12.96
C GLU A 144 -0.22 7.57 -11.88
N LEU A 145 -1.45 7.80 -11.41
CA LEU A 145 -1.73 8.77 -10.34
C LEU A 145 -1.02 8.39 -9.03
N PHE A 146 -1.09 7.12 -8.65
CA PHE A 146 -0.38 6.58 -7.50
C PHE A 146 1.12 6.78 -7.62
N TYR A 147 1.70 6.38 -8.76
CA TYR A 147 3.13 6.51 -9.01
C TYR A 147 3.59 7.96 -8.90
N LYS A 148 2.88 8.89 -9.57
CA LYS A 148 3.18 10.32 -9.53
C LYS A 148 3.12 10.88 -8.10
N LYS A 149 2.06 10.56 -7.34
CA LYS A 149 1.91 11.02 -5.96
C LYS A 149 2.99 10.41 -5.05
N PHE A 150 3.33 9.15 -5.23
CA PHE A 150 4.40 8.50 -4.49
C PHE A 150 5.76 9.14 -4.76
N VAL A 151 6.11 9.41 -6.03
CA VAL A 151 7.37 10.08 -6.39
C VAL A 151 7.46 11.47 -5.79
N GLN A 152 6.36 12.24 -5.82
CA GLN A 152 6.31 13.57 -5.19
C GLN A 152 6.58 13.49 -3.68
N LEU A 153 5.95 12.53 -2.99
CA LEU A 153 6.17 12.31 -1.56
C LEU A 153 7.61 11.86 -1.26
N LEU A 154 8.16 10.95 -2.09
CA LEU A 154 9.54 10.49 -1.97
C LEU A 154 10.54 11.65 -2.13
N GLN A 155 10.35 12.50 -3.15
CA GLN A 155 11.19 13.67 -3.40
C GLN A 155 11.11 14.68 -2.24
N ALA A 156 9.90 14.96 -1.73
CA ALA A 156 9.70 15.91 -0.63
C ALA A 156 10.32 15.44 0.70
N HIS A 157 10.52 14.13 0.86
CA HIS A 157 11.09 13.52 2.07
C HIS A 157 12.45 12.87 1.82
N THR A 158 13.19 13.36 0.83
CA THR A 158 14.60 13.03 0.66
C THR A 158 15.45 14.18 1.18
N ILE A 159 16.39 13.88 2.08
CA ILE A 159 17.31 14.83 2.69
C ILE A 159 18.65 14.69 2.00
N ASP A 160 19.19 15.80 1.49
CA ASP A 160 20.56 15.86 0.99
C ASP A 160 21.52 15.95 2.19
N ASN A 161 22.28 14.89 2.42
CA ASN A 161 23.34 14.85 3.41
C ASN A 161 24.60 15.46 2.78
N GLY A 162 25.13 16.54 3.37
CA GLY A 162 26.42 17.10 2.96
C GLY A 162 27.54 16.04 3.03
N THR A 163 28.68 16.30 2.38
CA THR A 163 29.74 15.28 2.17
C THR A 163 30.25 14.58 3.43
N GLN A 164 30.30 15.25 4.59
CA GLN A 164 30.70 14.61 5.87
C GLN A 164 29.55 13.87 6.57
N GLU A 165 28.31 14.39 6.49
CA GLU A 165 27.11 13.77 7.06
C GLU A 165 26.61 12.57 6.23
N ALA A 166 27.05 12.49 4.98
CA ALA A 166 26.78 11.36 4.08
C ALA A 166 27.47 10.06 4.53
N PHE A 167 28.48 10.11 5.39
CA PHE A 167 29.18 8.91 5.84
C PHE A 167 28.33 8.11 6.83
N HIS A 168 28.03 6.85 6.49
CA HIS A 168 27.32 5.94 7.40
C HIS A 168 28.28 5.06 8.19
N HIS A 169 28.28 5.16 9.51
CA HIS A 169 29.09 4.30 10.38
C HIS A 169 28.70 2.80 10.33
N HIS A 170 27.47 2.52 9.88
CA HIS A 170 26.88 1.16 9.86
C HIS A 170 27.14 0.40 8.55
N SER A 171 27.60 1.06 7.51
CA SER A 171 28.01 0.47 6.23
C SER A 171 29.06 1.39 5.63
N PRO A 172 30.28 0.92 5.30
CA PRO A 172 31.43 1.76 4.95
C PRO A 172 31.29 2.39 3.55
N ILE A 173 30.26 3.20 3.38
CA ILE A 173 29.81 3.87 2.17
C ILE A 173 29.36 5.28 2.52
N TYR A 174 29.32 6.15 1.52
CA TYR A 174 28.73 7.47 1.60
C TYR A 174 27.36 7.43 0.91
N LEU A 175 26.34 7.91 1.62
CA LEU A 175 24.97 8.10 1.15
C LEU A 175 24.66 9.60 1.17
N PRO A 176 24.90 10.31 0.05
CA PRO A 176 24.62 11.75 -0.05
C PRO A 176 23.14 12.10 0.10
N LYS A 177 22.26 11.10 0.03
CA LYS A 177 20.83 11.28 0.22
C LYS A 177 20.28 10.27 1.19
N PHE A 178 19.43 10.74 2.08
CA PHE A 178 18.67 9.93 3.03
C PHE A 178 17.18 10.03 2.73
N VAL A 179 16.51 8.90 2.60
CA VAL A 179 15.06 8.84 2.39
C VAL A 179 14.36 8.69 3.74
N ASP A 180 13.63 9.72 4.15
CA ASP A 180 12.89 9.73 5.42
C ASP A 180 11.49 9.11 5.27
N ILE A 181 11.43 7.77 5.30
CA ILE A 181 10.17 7.02 5.22
C ILE A 181 9.22 7.39 6.37
N LYS A 182 9.75 7.70 7.56
CA LYS A 182 8.93 8.14 8.70
C LYS A 182 8.31 9.50 8.42
N GLY A 183 9.09 10.43 7.85
CA GLY A 183 8.60 11.72 7.36
C GLY A 183 7.47 11.57 6.34
N MET A 184 7.61 10.66 5.37
CA MET A 184 6.56 10.35 4.39
C MET A 184 5.26 9.89 5.08
N ALA A 185 5.38 8.99 6.06
CA ALA A 185 4.23 8.45 6.79
C ALA A 185 3.49 9.49 7.62
N VAL A 186 4.20 10.48 8.16
CA VAL A 186 3.61 11.58 8.96
C VAL A 186 2.98 12.65 8.06
N ALA A 187 3.60 12.98 6.94
CA ALA A 187 3.16 14.07 6.07
C ALA A 187 1.85 13.77 5.33
N ASP A 188 1.66 12.54 4.87
CA ASP A 188 0.40 12.09 4.26
C ASP A 188 0.05 10.68 4.77
N GLN A 189 -0.36 10.60 6.03
CA GLN A 189 -0.74 9.34 6.68
C GLN A 189 -1.80 8.54 5.89
N PRO A 190 -2.91 9.15 5.40
CA PRO A 190 -3.88 8.40 4.58
C PRO A 190 -3.23 7.76 3.36
N PHE A 191 -2.45 8.52 2.60
CA PHE A 191 -1.79 7.97 1.42
C PHE A 191 -0.73 6.92 1.76
N PHE A 192 0.00 7.08 2.87
CA PHE A 192 0.97 6.08 3.30
C PHE A 192 0.30 4.75 3.70
N LEU A 193 -0.92 4.79 4.26
CA LEU A 193 -1.73 3.58 4.45
C LEU A 193 -2.12 2.94 3.11
N TYR A 194 -2.43 3.75 2.09
CA TYR A 194 -2.71 3.25 0.75
C TYR A 194 -1.47 2.63 0.09
N VAL A 195 -0.28 3.20 0.30
CA VAL A 195 1.01 2.60 -0.09
C VAL A 195 1.17 1.20 0.51
N ILE A 196 0.88 1.03 1.80
CA ILE A 196 0.98 -0.27 2.47
C ILE A 196 -0.09 -1.24 1.98
N TYR A 197 -1.31 -0.77 1.69
CA TYR A 197 -2.36 -1.58 1.06
C TYR A 197 -1.91 -2.12 -0.31
N ARG A 198 -1.28 -1.27 -1.14
CA ARG A 198 -0.74 -1.68 -2.45
C ARG A 198 0.36 -2.74 -2.29
N LEU A 199 1.22 -2.61 -1.28
CA LEU A 199 2.22 -3.63 -0.94
C LEU A 199 1.54 -4.95 -0.54
N ALA A 200 0.49 -4.89 0.27
CA ALA A 200 -0.27 -6.08 0.68
C ALA A 200 -0.88 -6.83 -0.52
N LEU A 201 -1.43 -6.12 -1.52
CA LEU A 201 -1.91 -6.73 -2.76
C LEU A 201 -0.80 -7.43 -3.53
N GLN A 202 0.38 -6.81 -3.65
CA GLN A 202 1.54 -7.43 -4.32
C GLN A 202 2.01 -8.71 -3.58
N MET A 203 2.01 -8.67 -2.25
CA MET A 203 2.34 -9.84 -1.42
C MET A 203 1.35 -10.98 -1.63
N LEU A 204 0.05 -10.68 -1.74
CA LEU A 204 -0.98 -11.67 -1.99
C LEU A 204 -0.85 -12.31 -3.37
N ALA A 205 -0.50 -11.51 -4.39
CA ALA A 205 -0.29 -11.97 -5.76
C ALA A 205 0.91 -12.92 -5.91
N LYS A 206 1.89 -12.88 -5.00
CA LYS A 206 3.02 -13.81 -4.99
C LYS A 206 2.58 -15.16 -4.40
N ALA A 207 2.18 -16.08 -5.28
CA ALA A 207 1.69 -17.41 -4.90
C ALA A 207 2.63 -18.15 -3.94
N GLU A 208 3.94 -18.03 -4.09
CA GLU A 208 4.94 -18.62 -3.19
C GLU A 208 4.82 -18.16 -1.74
N TRP A 209 4.13 -17.04 -1.47
CA TRP A 209 3.92 -16.48 -0.13
C TRP A 209 2.50 -16.72 0.36
N SER A 210 1.51 -16.67 -0.55
CA SER A 210 0.09 -16.78 -0.21
C SER A 210 -0.49 -18.20 -0.32
N SER A 211 0.14 -19.08 -1.09
CA SER A 211 -0.24 -20.49 -1.21
C SER A 211 0.28 -21.31 -0.02
N GLY A 212 -0.57 -22.23 0.45
CA GLY A 212 -0.35 -23.04 1.65
C GLY A 212 -1.33 -22.73 2.78
N ASP A 213 -1.51 -23.74 3.64
CA ASP A 213 -2.38 -23.66 4.81
C ASP A 213 -1.79 -22.76 5.90
N GLU A 214 -0.45 -22.69 5.98
CA GLU A 214 0.27 -21.84 6.92
C GLU A 214 0.67 -20.50 6.29
N LYS A 215 0.12 -19.42 6.83
CA LYS A 215 0.48 -18.05 6.47
C LYS A 215 1.85 -17.68 7.04
N PRO A 216 2.67 -16.92 6.28
CA PRO A 216 3.97 -16.50 6.79
C PRO A 216 3.83 -15.47 7.91
N ILE A 217 4.81 -15.44 8.79
CA ILE A 217 4.95 -14.47 9.88
C ILE A 217 5.74 -13.27 9.36
N LEU A 218 5.19 -12.08 9.51
CA LEU A 218 5.88 -10.83 9.23
C LEU A 218 6.96 -10.60 10.30
N PHE A 219 8.21 -10.47 9.90
CA PHE A 219 9.34 -10.25 10.80
C PHE A 219 9.85 -8.83 10.65
N CYS A 220 9.84 -8.02 11.70
CA CYS A 220 10.35 -6.65 11.65
C CYS A 220 11.44 -6.41 12.71
N GLN A 221 12.41 -5.57 12.35
CA GLN A 221 13.66 -5.41 13.10
C GLN A 221 13.93 -4.00 13.65
N ASN A 222 13.13 -3.01 13.23
CA ASN A 222 13.24 -1.63 13.65
C ASN A 222 11.85 -1.01 13.76
N MET A 223 11.76 0.20 14.30
CA MET A 223 10.46 0.85 14.53
C MET A 223 9.69 1.21 13.25
N ASN A 224 10.39 1.63 12.19
CA ASN A 224 9.73 1.94 10.92
C ASN A 224 9.15 0.68 10.26
N GLY A 225 9.91 -0.41 10.24
CA GLY A 225 9.47 -1.73 9.80
C GLY A 225 8.35 -2.27 10.67
N ALA A 226 8.36 -2.03 11.99
CA ALA A 226 7.28 -2.42 12.88
C ALA A 226 5.96 -1.68 12.57
N LEU A 227 6.01 -0.39 12.25
CA LEU A 227 4.84 0.36 11.78
C LEU A 227 4.25 -0.28 10.51
N ILE A 228 5.08 -0.50 9.50
CA ILE A 228 4.66 -1.08 8.22
C ILE A 228 4.11 -2.50 8.43
N ALA A 229 4.83 -3.33 9.18
CA ALA A 229 4.45 -4.72 9.43
C ALA A 229 3.16 -4.83 10.25
N THR A 230 2.90 -3.90 11.17
CA THR A 230 1.63 -3.84 11.92
C THR A 230 0.47 -3.57 10.97
N VAL A 231 0.60 -2.58 10.08
CA VAL A 231 -0.46 -2.28 9.10
C VAL A 231 -0.66 -3.42 8.10
N LEU A 232 0.44 -4.01 7.61
CA LEU A 232 0.41 -5.20 6.75
C LEU A 232 -0.26 -6.38 7.45
N SER A 233 0.04 -6.64 8.72
CA SER A 233 -0.58 -7.73 9.49
C SER A 233 -2.10 -7.55 9.59
N GLY A 234 -2.55 -6.31 9.78
CA GLY A 234 -3.97 -5.96 9.78
C GLY A 234 -4.62 -6.25 8.43
N PHE A 235 -4.00 -5.82 7.34
CA PHE A 235 -4.52 -6.07 5.99
C PHE A 235 -4.49 -7.54 5.57
N LEU A 236 -3.41 -8.25 5.84
CA LEU A 236 -3.17 -9.62 5.37
C LEU A 236 -3.72 -10.70 6.29
N LYS A 237 -4.04 -10.36 7.54
CA LYS A 237 -4.37 -11.31 8.61
C LYS A 237 -3.26 -12.31 8.89
N TRP A 238 -2.03 -11.84 8.78
CA TRP A 238 -0.82 -12.64 9.04
C TRP A 238 -0.23 -12.25 10.39
N ASP A 239 0.37 -13.22 11.08
CA ASP A 239 1.03 -12.99 12.36
C ASP A 239 2.24 -12.06 12.21
N LEU A 240 2.55 -11.33 13.27
CA LEU A 240 3.69 -10.41 13.36
C LEU A 240 4.65 -10.85 14.47
N LEU A 241 5.94 -10.90 14.16
CA LEU A 241 7.03 -11.01 15.12
C LEU A 241 7.92 -9.76 15.02
N SER A 242 7.89 -8.94 16.06
CA SER A 242 8.76 -7.76 16.18
C SER A 242 9.98 -8.07 17.06
N MET A 243 11.15 -7.70 16.56
CA MET A 243 12.43 -7.83 17.24
C MET A 243 13.21 -6.54 17.08
N ASP A 244 13.05 -5.60 18.02
CA ASP A 244 13.73 -4.32 17.92
C ASP A 244 15.27 -4.46 18.08
N HIS A 245 15.98 -3.52 17.46
CA HIS A 245 17.42 -3.32 17.54
C HIS A 245 18.29 -4.37 16.84
N ILE A 246 17.81 -5.01 15.76
CA ILE A 246 18.69 -5.79 14.89
C ILE A 246 19.35 -4.85 13.87
N GLY A 247 20.68 -4.75 13.93
CA GLY A 247 21.47 -3.91 13.04
C GLY A 247 22.94 -4.34 13.04
N PRO A 248 23.76 -3.85 12.09
CA PRO A 248 25.14 -4.31 11.89
C PRO A 248 26.07 -4.08 13.10
N VAL A 249 25.70 -3.17 14.01
CA VAL A 249 26.47 -2.85 15.23
C VAL A 249 25.84 -3.47 16.50
N ASN A 250 24.55 -3.82 16.47
CA ASN A 250 23.82 -4.22 17.66
C ASN A 250 23.99 -5.70 17.99
N LYS A 251 24.04 -6.02 19.29
CA LYS A 251 24.14 -7.41 19.77
C LYS A 251 22.75 -8.08 19.76
N VAL A 252 22.69 -9.25 19.14
CA VAL A 252 21.54 -10.16 19.18
C VAL A 252 21.35 -10.63 20.63
N TYR A 253 20.20 -10.33 21.25
CA TYR A 253 19.87 -10.79 22.61
C TYR A 253 19.84 -12.33 22.68
N SER A 254 20.26 -12.90 23.82
CA SER A 254 20.46 -14.35 23.99
C SER A 254 19.19 -15.22 23.88
N ASN A 255 17.99 -14.64 23.90
CA ASN A 255 16.71 -15.37 23.88
C ASN A 255 15.98 -15.34 22.54
N ILE A 256 16.64 -14.89 21.47
CA ILE A 256 16.01 -14.67 20.15
C ILE A 256 15.53 -15.99 19.53
N GLY A 257 16.30 -17.06 19.65
CA GLY A 257 15.94 -18.37 19.08
C GLY A 257 14.66 -18.97 19.65
N SER A 258 14.28 -18.61 20.89
CA SER A 258 13.06 -19.15 21.53
C SER A 258 11.75 -18.57 21.01
N LYS A 259 11.79 -17.42 20.32
CA LYS A 259 10.60 -16.75 19.77
C LYS A 259 10.32 -17.12 18.31
N ILE A 260 11.32 -17.66 17.63
CA ILE A 260 11.20 -18.12 16.26
C ILE A 260 10.70 -19.56 16.30
N LYS A 261 9.56 -19.79 15.65
CA LYS A 261 8.97 -21.12 15.56
C LYS A 261 9.74 -21.91 14.49
N SER A 262 10.18 -23.11 14.84
CA SER A 262 10.79 -24.04 13.87
C SER A 262 9.82 -24.26 12.70
N ASP A 263 10.38 -24.32 11.50
CA ASP A 263 9.69 -24.58 10.23
C ASP A 263 8.65 -23.55 9.78
N ALA A 264 8.32 -22.57 10.63
CA ALA A 264 7.45 -21.46 10.25
C ALA A 264 8.12 -20.58 9.19
N ARG A 265 7.30 -20.05 8.28
CA ARG A 265 7.74 -19.21 7.17
C ARG A 265 7.77 -17.75 7.59
N TYR A 266 8.83 -17.02 7.23
CA TYR A 266 9.03 -15.63 7.63
C TYR A 266 9.32 -14.73 6.43
N ILE A 267 8.68 -13.56 6.43
CA ILE A 267 8.96 -12.46 5.50
C ILE A 267 9.49 -11.28 6.29
N VAL A 268 10.69 -10.80 5.95
CA VAL A 268 11.28 -9.63 6.60
C VAL A 268 10.61 -8.35 6.07
N VAL A 269 10.14 -7.48 6.96
CA VAL A 269 9.54 -6.19 6.60
C VAL A 269 10.51 -5.07 6.96
N ALA A 270 10.89 -4.29 5.95
CA ALA A 270 11.75 -3.12 6.08
C ALA A 270 11.05 -1.87 5.56
N ASP A 271 11.50 -0.70 5.99
CA ASP A 271 11.10 0.58 5.41
C ASP A 271 11.82 0.83 4.08
N MET A 272 13.15 0.74 4.09
CA MET A 272 14.00 0.89 2.93
C MET A 272 15.05 -0.23 2.87
N VAL A 273 15.34 -0.73 1.67
CA VAL A 273 16.42 -1.69 1.43
C VAL A 273 17.44 -1.07 0.48
N CYS A 274 18.62 -0.71 0.99
CA CYS A 274 19.73 -0.18 0.17
C CYS A 274 20.66 -1.31 -0.30
N LEU A 275 21.50 -1.82 0.61
CA LEU A 275 22.42 -2.94 0.35
C LEU A 275 21.85 -4.30 0.77
N GLY A 276 20.78 -4.30 1.57
CA GLY A 276 20.18 -5.53 2.12
C GLY A 276 20.95 -6.16 3.27
N THR A 277 21.93 -5.46 3.87
CA THR A 277 22.71 -5.97 5.00
C THR A 277 21.81 -6.33 6.18
N GLU A 278 20.86 -5.48 6.57
CA GLU A 278 19.99 -5.81 7.69
C GLU A 278 19.03 -6.97 7.39
N VAL A 279 18.50 -7.04 6.16
CA VAL A 279 17.68 -8.17 5.71
C VAL A 279 18.45 -9.49 5.81
N ARG A 280 19.73 -9.50 5.43
CA ARG A 280 20.60 -10.68 5.56
C ARG A 280 20.85 -11.07 7.02
N ILE A 281 20.99 -10.10 7.91
CA ILE A 281 21.10 -10.36 9.36
C ILE A 281 19.82 -11.05 9.86
N CYS A 282 18.64 -10.53 9.50
CA CYS A 282 17.36 -11.14 9.84
C CYS A 282 17.23 -12.57 9.28
N GLN A 283 17.54 -12.75 8.00
CA GLN A 283 17.54 -14.06 7.35
C GLN A 283 18.39 -15.08 8.13
N ASN A 284 19.61 -14.69 8.53
CA ASN A 284 20.50 -15.55 9.29
C ASN A 284 19.92 -15.88 10.68
N ILE A 285 19.33 -14.91 11.37
CA ILE A 285 18.68 -15.12 12.68
C ILE A 285 17.51 -16.11 12.56
N ILE A 286 16.65 -15.92 11.55
CA ILE A 286 15.50 -16.78 11.28
C ILE A 286 15.96 -18.21 11.01
N ASN A 287 16.85 -18.39 10.04
CA ASN A 287 17.31 -19.72 9.62
C ASN A 287 18.10 -20.42 10.73
N TYR A 288 18.95 -19.70 11.46
CA TYR A 288 19.72 -20.28 12.59
C TYR A 288 18.80 -20.75 13.73
N SER A 289 17.64 -20.10 13.89
CA SER A 289 16.65 -20.45 14.90
C SER A 289 15.65 -21.52 14.43
N GLY A 290 15.87 -22.12 13.25
CA GLY A 290 15.02 -23.17 12.68
C GLY A 290 13.82 -22.69 11.87
N GLY A 291 13.61 -21.37 11.74
CA GLY A 291 12.57 -20.81 10.87
C GLY A 291 12.99 -20.82 9.40
N GLN A 292 12.02 -20.61 8.49
CA GLN A 292 12.25 -20.54 7.05
C GLN A 292 12.11 -19.11 6.55
N TYR A 293 13.22 -18.45 6.22
CA TYR A 293 13.16 -17.18 5.49
C TYR A 293 12.69 -17.42 4.05
N ILE A 294 11.61 -16.76 3.64
CA ILE A 294 11.03 -16.89 2.28
C ILE A 294 11.05 -15.60 1.46
N GLY A 295 11.59 -14.51 2.02
CA GLY A 295 11.75 -13.25 1.33
C GLY A 295 11.67 -12.01 2.22
N HIS A 296 11.65 -10.84 1.59
CA HIS A 296 11.47 -9.56 2.25
C HIS A 296 10.61 -8.60 1.45
N VAL A 297 10.04 -7.63 2.16
CA VAL A 297 9.26 -6.53 1.59
C VAL A 297 9.75 -5.18 2.08
N SER A 298 9.63 -4.15 1.24
CA SER A 298 9.91 -2.77 1.63
C SER A 298 9.06 -1.73 0.93
N ILE A 299 9.06 -0.50 1.44
CA ILE A 299 8.42 0.63 0.76
C ILE A 299 9.31 1.06 -0.42
N VAL A 300 10.60 1.25 -0.16
CA VAL A 300 11.60 1.61 -1.17
C VAL A 300 12.71 0.57 -1.21
N LYS A 301 13.18 0.22 -2.40
CA LYS A 301 14.38 -0.59 -2.61
C LYS A 301 15.31 0.09 -3.60
N VAL A 302 16.60 0.09 -3.32
CA VAL A 302 17.65 0.54 -4.23
C VAL A 302 18.22 -0.67 -4.93
N ASP A 303 18.13 -0.67 -6.25
CA ASP A 303 18.64 -1.75 -7.07
C ASP A 303 20.15 -1.55 -7.29
N THR A 304 20.93 -2.27 -6.48
CA THR A 304 22.40 -2.20 -6.48
C THR A 304 23.06 -3.30 -7.33
N LEU A 305 22.25 -4.23 -7.83
CA LEU A 305 22.66 -5.37 -8.65
C LEU A 305 21.98 -5.32 -10.02
N ARG A 306 22.60 -5.97 -11.01
CA ARG A 306 22.01 -6.14 -12.34
C ARG A 306 20.71 -6.96 -12.24
N PRO A 307 19.72 -6.76 -13.11
CA PRO A 307 18.43 -7.45 -13.02
C PRO A 307 18.51 -8.98 -12.89
N GLY A 308 19.49 -9.63 -13.54
CA GLY A 308 19.69 -11.08 -13.44
C GLY A 308 20.28 -11.57 -12.12
N ASP A 309 20.93 -10.68 -11.35
CA ASP A 309 21.58 -10.97 -10.08
C ASP A 309 20.71 -10.55 -8.88
N GLN A 310 19.58 -9.90 -9.13
CA GLN A 310 18.66 -9.49 -8.08
C GLN A 310 17.93 -10.69 -7.48
N ALA A 311 17.74 -10.63 -6.17
CA ALA A 311 17.03 -11.65 -5.43
C ALA A 311 15.52 -11.65 -5.80
N LYS A 312 14.98 -12.82 -6.17
CA LYS A 312 13.58 -13.01 -6.63
C LYS A 312 12.57 -13.05 -5.47
N ASP A 313 13.07 -13.05 -4.25
CA ASP A 313 12.38 -13.10 -2.97
C ASP A 313 12.17 -11.69 -2.38
N ALA A 314 12.30 -10.64 -3.18
CA ALA A 314 12.11 -9.24 -2.78
C ALA A 314 10.87 -8.65 -3.45
N LEU A 315 10.01 -7.97 -2.68
CA LEU A 315 8.96 -7.08 -3.22
C LEU A 315 9.09 -5.68 -2.63
N SER A 316 8.90 -4.66 -3.45
CA SER A 316 8.92 -3.27 -2.99
C SER A 316 7.88 -2.44 -3.72
N VAL A 317 7.32 -1.44 -3.04
CA VAL A 317 6.37 -0.51 -3.69
C VAL A 317 7.08 0.30 -4.78
N PHE A 318 8.30 0.73 -4.49
CA PHE A 318 9.10 1.53 -5.41
C PHE A 318 10.55 1.05 -5.49
N HIS A 319 11.07 0.95 -6.70
CA HIS A 319 12.46 0.64 -6.98
C HIS A 319 13.20 1.87 -7.49
N ILE A 320 14.26 2.25 -6.80
CA ILE A 320 15.26 3.19 -7.29
C ILE A 320 16.27 2.38 -8.12
N SER A 321 16.21 2.53 -9.44
CA SER A 321 17.12 1.89 -10.38
C SER A 321 17.85 2.94 -11.22
N ARG A 322 18.75 2.53 -12.11
CA ARG A 322 19.42 3.47 -13.03
C ARG A 322 18.43 4.18 -13.95
N GLU A 323 17.40 3.47 -14.40
CA GLU A 323 16.36 3.95 -15.30
C GLU A 323 15.26 4.72 -14.56
N ASN A 324 15.14 4.50 -13.25
CA ASN A 324 14.12 5.11 -12.40
C ASN A 324 14.73 5.65 -11.10
N ASN A 325 15.35 6.83 -11.17
CA ASN A 325 15.98 7.50 -10.02
C ASN A 325 15.51 8.96 -9.87
N PRO A 326 14.28 9.20 -9.42
CA PRO A 326 13.71 10.56 -9.38
C PRO A 326 14.34 11.47 -8.32
N ILE A 327 15.22 10.94 -7.47
CA ILE A 327 15.87 11.68 -6.39
C ILE A 327 17.39 11.75 -6.57
N ASP A 328 17.95 11.26 -7.68
CA ASP A 328 19.40 11.18 -7.89
C ASP A 328 20.13 10.46 -6.74
N TYR A 329 19.54 9.38 -6.22
CA TYR A 329 20.14 8.56 -5.16
C TYR A 329 21.44 7.93 -5.64
N GLN A 330 22.48 8.00 -4.81
CA GLN A 330 23.79 7.42 -5.11
C GLN A 330 24.35 6.70 -3.90
N ILE A 331 25.04 5.58 -4.15
CA ILE A 331 25.87 4.89 -3.17
C ILE A 331 27.32 5.14 -3.60
N LEU A 332 28.05 5.88 -2.77
CA LEU A 332 29.43 6.26 -3.06
C LEU A 332 30.40 5.52 -2.13
N THR A 333 31.61 5.32 -2.62
CA THR A 333 32.76 4.80 -1.88
C THR A 333 33.90 5.80 -2.01
N ALA A 334 34.99 5.60 -1.27
CA ALA A 334 36.19 6.45 -1.40
C ALA A 334 36.76 6.46 -2.84
N LEU A 335 36.47 5.45 -3.66
CA LEU A 335 36.89 5.37 -5.06
C LEU A 335 36.05 6.23 -6.01
N ASN A 336 34.90 6.73 -5.55
CA ASN A 336 34.02 7.57 -6.36
C ASN A 336 34.48 9.04 -6.40
N ASN A 337 35.45 9.44 -5.57
CA ASN A 337 36.04 10.79 -5.53
C ASN A 337 37.33 10.89 -6.38
N LEU A 338 37.24 10.57 -7.66
CA LEU A 338 38.24 10.98 -8.66
C LEU A 338 37.59 11.95 -9.67
N LEU A 339 37.24 13.15 -9.19
CA LEU A 339 37.13 14.38 -9.99
C LEU A 339 37.49 15.58 -9.11
#